data_AF-A0A3L7WCP4-F1
#
_entry.id   AF-A0A3L7WCP4-F1
#
_cell.length_a   1.000
_cell.length_b   1.000
_cell.length_c   1.000
_cell.angle_alpha   90.00
_cell.angle_beta   90.00
_cell.angle_gamma   90.00
#
_symmetry.space_group_name_H-M   'P 1'
#
loop_
_entity.id
_entity.type
_entity.pdbx_description
1 polymer ?
#
loop_
_entity_poly.entity_id
_entity_poly.type
_entity_poly.pdbx_seq_one_letter_code
_entity_poly.pdbx_strand_id
1 'polypeptide(L)'
;MHRALLGTFGAALLLALVTLTPSLATRVSACAFLRTPQAYEADSGRTAYFQAMDAAATDNIFPGDATFGMPAVEVGTRAARQPGLRQMPGSLLRSIGWVESNLSMAARAVPFRSTGAALVSFDCGHGIMQITSGMTVPLGANNQPTSAQSNIATHYVYNIARGAAMMAAKWNEAPEVSPIAGTDTNSNPNIIENWYFALWRYNGFTGPGANISNHPLDPVFSNPREAWRCDGSQSRTRYPYQELIYGCLQNPPSYQGARLWTPIATSLPNLTQPQYFQPLSVQNFVFPYTGMDMPTPAPGHAEPAPVIPADFRARALGSPVPAVDGPPVQLRLDAGADAAKATVRVRNGGTGILVWSATPSANWIVVDPPAGVSLGPDVPCDGASGCSPLTTITISVNPVLLPNAASSGTVTIAGTNAAGAPATVTVTVKADFDTAAPGTSRAY
;
A
#
# COMPACT_ATOMS: atom_id res chain seq x y z
N MET A 1 -20.03 -73.64 53.10
CA MET A 1 -21.29 -73.88 52.38
C MET A 1 -21.51 -72.74 51.38
N HIS A 2 -21.64 -73.09 50.09
CA HIS A 2 -22.18 -72.31 48.95
C HIS A 2 -21.39 -71.07 48.47
N ARG A 3 -20.68 -71.17 47.32
CA ARG A 3 -21.11 -70.80 45.93
C ARG A 3 -21.26 -69.29 45.75
N ALA A 4 -20.27 -68.59 45.17
CA ALA A 4 -19.99 -68.38 43.74
C ALA A 4 -20.92 -67.37 43.06
N LEU A 5 -20.35 -66.25 42.58
CA LEU A 5 -20.73 -65.64 41.30
C LEU A 5 -19.68 -64.65 40.76
N LEU A 6 -19.26 -64.95 39.53
CA LEU A 6 -18.48 -64.14 38.60
C LEU A 6 -19.16 -62.79 38.31
N GLY A 7 -18.34 -61.74 38.14
CA GLY A 7 -18.69 -60.51 37.43
C GLY A 7 -17.47 -59.97 36.69
N THR A 8 -17.49 -60.12 35.37
CA THR A 8 -16.44 -59.73 34.42
C THR A 8 -16.39 -58.21 34.22
N PHE A 9 -15.19 -57.62 34.32
CA PHE A 9 -14.90 -56.24 33.91
C PHE A 9 -14.83 -56.17 32.37
N GLY A 10 -15.85 -55.57 31.74
CA GLY A 10 -15.80 -55.13 30.36
C GLY A 10 -15.35 -53.67 30.29
N ALA A 11 -14.11 -53.43 29.85
CA ALA A 11 -13.61 -52.10 29.55
C ALA A 11 -14.17 -51.63 28.21
N ALA A 12 -15.05 -50.63 28.24
CA ALA A 12 -15.54 -49.95 27.05
C ALA A 12 -14.44 -49.03 26.49
N LEU A 13 -13.87 -49.40 25.35
CA LEU A 13 -12.95 -48.59 24.58
C LEU A 13 -13.78 -47.56 23.78
N LEU A 14 -13.93 -46.35 24.33
CA LEU A 14 -14.46 -45.21 23.57
C LEU A 14 -13.38 -44.74 22.57
N LEU A 15 -13.57 -45.06 21.29
CA LEU A 15 -12.85 -44.39 20.20
C LEU A 15 -13.30 -42.92 20.16
N ALA A 16 -12.45 -42.03 20.68
CA ALA A 16 -12.57 -40.61 20.39
C ALA A 16 -12.11 -40.38 18.94
N LEU A 17 -13.07 -40.21 18.02
CA LEU A 17 -12.79 -39.62 16.71
C LEU A 17 -12.36 -38.17 16.94
N VAL A 18 -11.06 -37.93 16.97
CA VAL A 18 -10.50 -36.58 16.87
C VAL A 18 -10.72 -36.13 15.43
N THR A 19 -11.81 -35.40 15.18
CA THR A 19 -11.94 -34.61 13.95
C THR A 19 -10.88 -33.53 14.00
N LEU A 20 -9.73 -33.78 13.38
CA LEU A 20 -8.74 -32.76 13.04
C LEU A 20 -9.42 -31.78 12.09
N THR A 21 -10.05 -30.74 12.64
CA THR A 21 -10.33 -29.53 11.88
C THR A 21 -8.97 -29.02 11.41
N PRO A 22 -8.71 -28.89 10.09
CA PRO A 22 -7.48 -28.26 9.65
C PRO A 22 -7.49 -26.86 10.25
N SER A 23 -6.50 -26.56 11.11
CA SER A 23 -6.22 -25.18 11.42
C SER A 23 -5.99 -24.49 10.07
N LEU A 24 -6.77 -23.44 9.80
CA LEU A 24 -6.48 -22.54 8.70
C LEU A 24 -5.10 -21.97 9.00
N ALA A 25 -4.06 -22.62 8.48
CA ALA A 25 -2.73 -22.06 8.44
C ALA A 25 -2.86 -20.72 7.72
N THR A 26 -2.74 -19.63 8.46
CA THR A 26 -2.62 -18.30 7.89
C THR A 26 -1.43 -18.35 6.94
N ARG A 27 -1.71 -18.42 5.63
CA ARG A 27 -0.67 -18.28 4.61
C ARG A 27 -0.08 -16.89 4.78
N VAL A 28 1.05 -16.78 5.46
CA VAL A 28 1.86 -15.56 5.46
C VAL A 28 2.33 -15.40 4.01
N SER A 29 1.63 -14.53 3.29
CA SER A 29 2.00 -14.21 1.91
C SER A 29 3.16 -13.24 1.96
N ALA A 30 4.25 -13.55 1.27
CA ALA A 30 5.37 -12.63 1.15
C ALA A 30 4.90 -11.32 0.47
N CYS A 31 5.55 -10.21 0.81
CA CYS A 31 5.30 -8.93 0.15
C CYS A 31 5.64 -9.00 -1.34
N ALA A 32 5.07 -8.09 -2.13
CA ALA A 32 5.24 -8.00 -3.58
C ALA A 32 6.71 -7.85 -4.03
N PHE A 33 7.61 -7.47 -3.12
CA PHE A 33 9.01 -7.26 -3.43
C PHE A 33 9.89 -8.08 -2.49
N LEU A 34 10.72 -8.95 -3.05
CA LEU A 34 11.77 -9.65 -2.30
C LEU A 34 12.86 -8.68 -1.78
N ARG A 35 13.02 -7.54 -2.45
CA ARG A 35 13.88 -6.43 -2.05
C ARG A 35 13.10 -5.13 -2.21
N THR A 36 13.10 -4.31 -1.17
CA THR A 36 12.38 -3.03 -1.17
C THR A 36 12.82 -2.18 -2.36
N PRO A 37 11.90 -1.80 -3.26
CA PRO A 37 12.24 -0.94 -4.39
C PRO A 37 12.57 0.47 -3.90
N GLN A 38 13.15 1.28 -4.78
CA GLN A 38 13.34 2.70 -4.48
C GLN A 38 12.08 3.51 -4.76
N ALA A 39 11.80 4.51 -3.92
CA ALA A 39 10.74 5.49 -4.09
C ALA A 39 11.31 6.92 -3.97
N TYR A 40 10.62 7.87 -4.58
CA TYR A 40 10.93 9.30 -4.43
C TYR A 40 10.19 9.89 -3.22
N GLU A 41 10.93 10.54 -2.33
CA GLU A 41 10.40 11.34 -1.23
C GLU A 41 10.36 12.80 -1.65
N ALA A 42 9.16 13.39 -1.66
CA ALA A 42 8.93 14.74 -2.14
C ALA A 42 9.34 15.83 -1.11
N ASP A 43 8.80 17.03 -1.25
CA ASP A 43 9.14 18.18 -0.42
C ASP A 43 8.71 18.00 1.05
N SER A 44 9.48 18.61 1.94
CA SER A 44 9.21 18.56 3.39
C SER A 44 7.91 19.25 3.79
N GLY A 45 7.47 20.24 3.01
CA GLY A 45 6.18 20.92 3.15
C GLY A 45 4.98 20.07 2.70
N ARG A 46 5.22 18.91 2.11
CA ARG A 46 4.20 17.96 1.62
C ARG A 46 3.29 18.52 0.54
N THR A 47 3.70 19.60 -0.14
CA THR A 47 2.90 20.29 -1.14
C THR A 47 2.51 19.35 -2.28
N ALA A 48 3.47 18.56 -2.78
CA ALA A 48 3.23 17.62 -3.87
C ALA A 48 2.21 16.53 -3.47
N TYR A 49 2.28 16.07 -2.21
CA TYR A 49 1.36 15.06 -1.69
C TYR A 49 -0.04 15.63 -1.51
N PHE A 50 -0.19 16.84 -0.98
CA PHE A 50 -1.51 17.46 -0.81
C PHE A 50 -2.20 17.75 -2.13
N GLN A 51 -1.45 18.23 -3.14
CA GLN A 51 -2.02 18.41 -4.48
C GLN A 51 -2.46 17.08 -5.11
N ALA A 52 -1.69 16.00 -4.91
CA ALA A 52 -2.09 14.67 -5.35
C ALA A 52 -3.30 14.12 -4.58
N MET A 53 -3.41 14.38 -3.28
CA MET A 53 -4.57 13.99 -2.47
C MET A 53 -5.83 14.71 -2.92
N ASP A 54 -5.76 16.02 -3.17
CA ASP A 54 -6.89 16.80 -3.65
C ASP A 54 -7.36 16.29 -5.03
N ALA A 55 -6.43 16.03 -5.95
CA ALA A 55 -6.76 15.48 -7.26
C ALA A 55 -7.32 14.05 -7.20
N ALA A 56 -6.78 13.20 -6.32
CA ALA A 56 -7.28 11.84 -6.10
C ALA A 56 -8.68 11.83 -5.50
N ALA A 57 -8.97 12.77 -4.60
CA ALA A 57 -10.26 12.92 -3.93
C ALA A 57 -11.42 13.26 -4.90
N THR A 58 -11.12 13.57 -6.16
CA THR A 58 -12.10 13.93 -7.20
C THR A 58 -11.88 13.15 -8.50
N ASP A 59 -11.11 12.05 -8.46
CA ASP A 59 -10.80 11.19 -9.62
C ASP A 59 -10.11 11.92 -10.79
N ASN A 60 -9.42 13.04 -10.52
CA ASN A 60 -8.78 13.87 -11.55
C ASN A 60 -7.40 13.36 -12.00
N ILE A 61 -6.95 12.20 -11.50
CA ILE A 61 -5.64 11.61 -11.85
C ILE A 61 -5.79 10.47 -12.86
N PHE A 62 -6.67 9.50 -12.58
CA PHE A 62 -6.86 8.31 -13.41
C PHE A 62 -8.36 8.02 -13.64
N PRO A 63 -9.11 8.95 -14.24
CA PRO A 63 -10.56 8.80 -14.34
C PRO A 63 -10.97 7.52 -15.06
N GLY A 64 -11.76 6.69 -14.37
CA GLY A 64 -12.24 5.41 -14.90
C GLY A 64 -11.22 4.28 -14.97
N ASP A 65 -9.99 4.48 -14.48
CA ASP A 65 -9.00 3.40 -14.37
C ASP A 65 -9.43 2.39 -13.31
N ALA A 66 -9.36 1.08 -13.62
CA ALA A 66 -9.86 0.03 -12.74
C ALA A 66 -9.00 -0.18 -11.46
N THR A 67 -7.75 0.28 -11.47
CA THR A 67 -6.80 0.07 -10.36
C THR A 67 -6.63 1.34 -9.52
N PHE A 68 -6.46 2.48 -10.20
CA PHE A 68 -6.09 3.76 -9.62
C PHE A 68 -7.20 4.81 -9.69
N GLY A 69 -8.21 4.59 -10.52
CA GLY A 69 -9.38 5.46 -10.61
C GLY A 69 -10.30 5.24 -9.43
N MET A 70 -10.86 6.32 -8.91
CA MET A 70 -11.83 6.23 -7.82
C MET A 70 -13.18 5.79 -8.39
N PRO A 71 -13.81 4.72 -7.86
CA PRO A 71 -15.18 4.37 -8.27
C PRO A 71 -16.17 5.46 -7.86
N ALA A 72 -17.37 5.43 -8.46
CA ALA A 72 -18.47 6.31 -8.03
C ALA A 72 -18.77 6.03 -6.54
N VAL A 73 -18.84 7.09 -5.73
CA VAL A 73 -19.16 6.95 -4.30
C VAL A 73 -20.67 6.88 -4.16
N GLU A 74 -21.16 5.76 -3.66
CA GLU A 74 -22.60 5.51 -3.58
C GLU A 74 -23.28 6.39 -2.52
N VAL A 75 -24.53 6.78 -2.78
CA VAL A 75 -25.36 7.62 -1.91
C VAL A 75 -26.73 7.01 -1.72
N GLY A 76 -27.50 7.53 -0.77
CA GLY A 76 -28.86 7.05 -0.48
C GLY A 76 -28.94 6.22 0.79
N THR A 77 -30.14 5.71 1.06
CA THR A 77 -30.43 4.88 2.24
C THR A 77 -29.94 3.44 2.04
N ARG A 78 -29.95 2.63 3.11
CA ARG A 78 -29.66 1.18 3.04
C ARG A 78 -30.47 0.46 1.95
N ALA A 79 -31.73 0.82 1.76
CA ALA A 79 -32.62 0.15 0.81
C ALA A 79 -32.51 0.70 -0.63
N ALA A 80 -31.82 1.81 -0.83
CA ALA A 80 -31.82 2.55 -2.10
C ALA A 80 -30.47 3.23 -2.37
N ARG A 81 -29.38 2.44 -2.31
CA ARG A 81 -28.05 2.91 -2.73
C ARG A 81 -28.01 3.11 -4.23
N GLN A 82 -27.40 4.21 -4.66
CA GLN A 82 -27.20 4.53 -6.07
C GLN A 82 -25.80 5.12 -6.27
N PRO A 83 -25.16 4.90 -7.44
CA PRO A 83 -23.90 5.56 -7.77
C PRO A 83 -24.01 7.09 -7.70
N GLY A 84 -23.14 7.72 -6.92
CA GLY A 84 -23.04 9.18 -6.82
C GLY A 84 -21.84 9.73 -7.59
N LEU A 85 -21.34 10.88 -7.15
CA LEU A 85 -20.12 11.48 -7.71
C LEU A 85 -18.89 10.67 -7.31
N ARG A 86 -17.85 10.72 -8.14
CA ARG A 86 -16.52 10.24 -7.78
C ARG A 86 -15.83 11.32 -6.94
N GLN A 87 -16.25 11.44 -5.69
CA GLN A 87 -15.76 12.49 -4.81
C GLN A 87 -15.71 12.05 -3.34
N MET A 88 -14.65 12.46 -2.65
CA MET A 88 -14.51 12.40 -1.20
C MET A 88 -13.86 13.68 -0.64
N PRO A 89 -13.93 13.93 0.69
CA PRO A 89 -13.22 15.03 1.34
C PRO A 89 -11.70 14.84 1.21
N GLY A 90 -11.00 15.81 0.62
CA GLY A 90 -9.54 15.74 0.42
C GLY A 90 -8.76 15.74 1.73
N SER A 91 -9.28 16.42 2.75
CA SER A 91 -8.70 16.43 4.10
C SER A 91 -8.61 15.03 4.72
N LEU A 92 -9.54 14.12 4.43
CA LEU A 92 -9.49 12.73 4.91
C LEU A 92 -8.25 12.01 4.40
N LEU A 93 -7.89 12.17 3.12
CA LEU A 93 -6.68 11.56 2.57
C LEU A 93 -5.40 12.09 3.24
N ARG A 94 -5.38 13.38 3.59
CA ARG A 94 -4.24 13.98 4.33
C ARG A 94 -4.09 13.37 5.71
N SER A 95 -5.21 13.23 6.43
CA SER A 95 -5.20 12.65 7.76
C SER A 95 -4.90 11.15 7.73
N ILE A 96 -5.44 10.40 6.77
CA ILE A 96 -5.10 8.99 6.54
C ILE A 96 -3.61 8.87 6.25
N GLY A 97 -3.09 9.61 5.26
CA GLY A 97 -1.67 9.56 4.93
C GLY A 97 -0.75 9.92 6.11
N TRP A 98 -1.17 10.86 6.97
CA TRP A 98 -0.44 11.15 8.20
C TRP A 98 -0.48 10.01 9.21
N VAL A 99 -1.66 9.47 9.49
CA VAL A 99 -1.84 8.37 10.44
C VAL A 99 -1.15 7.10 9.94
N GLU A 100 -1.16 6.82 8.65
CA GLU A 100 -0.54 5.64 8.05
C GLU A 100 0.99 5.73 7.98
N SER A 101 1.54 6.86 7.52
CA SER A 101 2.96 6.94 7.14
C SER A 101 3.69 8.19 7.61
N ASN A 102 3.05 9.08 8.37
CA ASN A 102 3.55 10.43 8.63
C ASN A 102 3.76 11.23 7.33
N LEU A 103 2.87 10.99 6.35
CA LEU A 103 2.94 11.52 4.98
C LEU A 103 4.29 11.23 4.29
N SER A 104 4.79 10.00 4.39
CA SER A 104 6.07 9.61 3.78
C SER A 104 5.87 8.53 2.71
N MET A 105 6.51 8.72 1.56
CA MET A 105 6.51 7.75 0.46
C MET A 105 7.69 6.78 0.60
N ALA A 106 8.84 7.30 0.99
CA ALA A 106 10.06 6.55 1.22
C ALA A 106 10.31 6.34 2.72
N ALA A 107 11.23 5.43 3.04
CA ALA A 107 11.63 5.15 4.41
C ALA A 107 12.16 6.41 5.11
N ARG A 108 12.02 6.47 6.45
CA ARG A 108 12.37 7.66 7.26
C ARG A 108 13.81 8.17 7.09
N ALA A 109 14.74 7.30 6.66
CA ALA A 109 16.13 7.66 6.43
C ALA A 109 16.36 8.40 5.11
N VAL A 110 15.37 8.41 4.20
CA VAL A 110 15.46 9.07 2.90
C VAL A 110 15.22 10.57 3.08
N PRO A 111 16.18 11.43 2.68
CA PRO A 111 15.97 12.87 2.72
C PRO A 111 14.82 13.32 1.81
N PHE A 112 14.23 14.47 2.14
CA PHE A 112 13.28 15.12 1.23
C PHE A 112 13.93 15.46 -0.11
N ARG A 113 13.15 15.42 -1.19
CA ARG A 113 13.60 15.62 -2.57
C ARG A 113 14.74 14.67 -2.94
N SER A 114 14.60 13.41 -2.52
CA SER A 114 15.58 12.36 -2.76
C SER A 114 14.91 11.02 -3.07
N THR A 115 15.70 10.07 -3.54
CA THR A 115 15.28 8.69 -3.78
C THR A 115 15.95 7.77 -2.78
N GLY A 116 15.22 6.78 -2.29
CA GLY A 116 15.79 5.73 -1.45
C GLY A 116 14.78 4.61 -1.25
N ALA A 117 15.01 3.71 -0.28
CA ALA A 117 14.11 2.59 -0.03
C ALA A 117 12.67 3.08 0.18
N ALA A 118 11.70 2.46 -0.50
CA ALA A 118 10.28 2.71 -0.29
C ALA A 118 9.89 2.45 1.18
N LEU A 119 8.87 3.17 1.67
CA LEU A 119 8.29 2.87 2.97
C LEU A 119 7.46 1.59 2.86
N VAL A 120 7.82 0.56 3.63
CA VAL A 120 7.11 -0.72 3.68
C VAL A 120 6.89 -1.13 5.14
N SER A 121 5.65 -1.42 5.52
CA SER A 121 5.31 -1.98 6.83
C SER A 121 5.46 -3.51 6.88
N PHE A 122 5.41 -4.06 8.09
CA PHE A 122 5.54 -5.50 8.33
C PHE A 122 4.41 -6.34 7.70
N ASP A 123 3.25 -5.74 7.43
CA ASP A 123 2.08 -6.33 6.78
C ASP A 123 2.00 -6.00 5.27
N CYS A 124 3.13 -5.58 4.68
CA CYS A 124 3.26 -5.24 3.26
C CYS A 124 2.48 -3.99 2.82
N GLY A 125 2.24 -3.05 3.73
CA GLY A 125 1.71 -1.72 3.42
C GLY A 125 2.78 -0.84 2.79
N HIS A 126 2.51 -0.29 1.61
CA HIS A 126 3.49 0.50 0.87
C HIS A 126 3.13 1.99 0.83
N GLY A 127 4.14 2.84 1.00
CA GLY A 127 4.09 4.28 0.73
C GLY A 127 3.15 5.08 1.63
N ILE A 128 2.75 6.26 1.14
CA ILE A 128 2.04 7.29 1.91
C ILE A 128 0.74 6.78 2.51
N MET A 129 -0.01 6.00 1.75
CA MET A 129 -1.34 5.49 2.12
C MET A 129 -1.28 4.07 2.70
N GLN A 130 -0.07 3.50 2.89
CA GLN A 130 0.17 2.14 3.39
C GLN A 130 -0.71 1.08 2.69
N ILE A 131 -0.66 1.06 1.35
CA ILE A 131 -1.47 0.15 0.55
C ILE A 131 -0.96 -1.29 0.72
N THR A 132 -1.81 -2.17 1.24
CA THR A 132 -1.55 -3.62 1.41
C THR A 132 -2.25 -4.48 0.37
N SER A 133 -3.46 -4.09 -0.05
CA SER A 133 -4.30 -4.88 -0.96
C SER A 133 -3.68 -4.97 -2.35
N GLY A 134 -3.34 -6.20 -2.78
CA GLY A 134 -2.64 -6.46 -4.04
C GLY A 134 -1.10 -6.31 -3.95
N MET A 135 -0.56 -6.03 -2.76
CA MET A 135 0.87 -5.83 -2.51
C MET A 135 1.55 -7.05 -1.88
N THR A 136 0.95 -8.23 -2.05
CA THR A 136 1.50 -9.54 -1.69
C THR A 136 1.63 -10.45 -2.92
N VAL A 137 2.33 -11.57 -2.77
CA VAL A 137 2.35 -12.64 -3.79
C VAL A 137 0.94 -13.21 -4.04
N PRO A 138 0.60 -13.69 -5.26
CA PRO A 138 1.49 -13.97 -6.38
C PRO A 138 2.02 -12.70 -7.08
N LEU A 139 3.26 -12.80 -7.54
CA LEU A 139 3.84 -11.81 -8.44
C LEU A 139 3.29 -12.01 -9.87
N GLY A 140 3.54 -11.06 -10.75
CA GLY A 140 3.22 -11.16 -12.16
C GLY A 140 4.09 -12.19 -12.90
N ALA A 141 4.16 -12.06 -14.22
CA ALA A 141 4.94 -12.94 -15.08
C ALA A 141 6.40 -13.08 -14.60
N ASN A 142 6.96 -14.29 -14.70
CA ASN A 142 8.35 -14.59 -14.33
C ASN A 142 8.72 -14.23 -12.87
N ASN A 143 7.75 -14.29 -11.94
CA ASN A 143 7.91 -13.89 -10.55
C ASN A 143 8.40 -12.44 -10.39
N GLN A 144 7.98 -11.53 -11.27
CA GLN A 144 8.29 -10.10 -11.18
C GLN A 144 7.10 -9.30 -10.66
N PRO A 145 7.33 -8.19 -9.93
CA PRO A 145 6.25 -7.28 -9.53
C PRO A 145 5.44 -6.83 -10.74
N THR A 146 4.12 -6.77 -10.59
CA THR A 146 3.23 -6.21 -11.62
C THR A 146 3.46 -4.71 -11.78
N SER A 147 3.06 -4.14 -12.92
CA SER A 147 3.12 -2.68 -13.13
C SER A 147 2.38 -1.90 -12.04
N ALA A 148 1.23 -2.43 -11.58
CA ALA A 148 0.48 -1.83 -10.48
C ALA A 148 1.28 -1.85 -9.17
N GLN A 149 1.89 -2.99 -8.81
CA GLN A 149 2.74 -3.09 -7.61
C GLN A 149 3.92 -2.12 -7.66
N SER A 150 4.61 -2.04 -8.79
CA SER A 150 5.72 -1.08 -8.98
C SER A 150 5.24 0.36 -8.83
N ASN A 151 4.16 0.75 -9.50
CA ASN A 151 3.62 2.10 -9.41
C ASN A 151 3.18 2.46 -7.98
N ILE A 152 2.48 1.56 -7.28
CA ILE A 152 2.04 1.77 -5.88
C ILE A 152 3.22 1.91 -4.94
N ALA A 153 4.26 1.08 -5.09
CA ALA A 153 5.38 1.05 -4.16
C ALA A 153 6.35 2.22 -4.31
N THR A 154 6.40 2.86 -5.49
CA THR A 154 7.51 3.76 -5.80
C THR A 154 7.10 5.18 -6.19
N HIS A 155 5.85 5.40 -6.62
CA HIS A 155 5.36 6.70 -7.08
C HIS A 155 4.19 7.22 -6.24
N TYR A 156 4.39 8.36 -5.58
CA TYR A 156 3.43 8.92 -4.62
C TYR A 156 2.03 9.18 -5.22
N VAL A 157 1.96 9.69 -6.46
CA VAL A 157 0.67 9.92 -7.16
C VAL A 157 -0.16 8.64 -7.32
N TYR A 158 0.46 7.54 -7.75
CA TYR A 158 -0.22 6.24 -7.88
C TYR A 158 -0.61 5.66 -6.52
N ASN A 159 0.27 5.81 -5.51
CA ASN A 159 -0.01 5.37 -4.14
C ASN A 159 -1.23 6.09 -3.54
N ILE A 160 -1.27 7.43 -3.67
CA ILE A 160 -2.37 8.27 -3.20
C ILE A 160 -3.67 7.97 -3.96
N ALA A 161 -3.60 7.88 -5.29
CA ALA A 161 -4.76 7.53 -6.11
C ALA A 161 -5.34 6.16 -5.72
N ARG A 162 -4.47 5.17 -5.48
CA ARG A 162 -4.90 3.86 -4.98
C ARG A 162 -5.55 3.94 -3.61
N GLY A 163 -5.04 4.77 -2.70
CA GLY A 163 -5.65 5.02 -1.39
C GLY A 163 -7.06 5.60 -1.49
N ALA A 164 -7.26 6.60 -2.35
CA ALA A 164 -8.58 7.17 -2.62
C ALA A 164 -9.55 6.14 -3.24
N ALA A 165 -9.09 5.38 -4.23
CA ALA A 165 -9.87 4.32 -4.84
C ALA A 165 -10.30 3.24 -3.83
N MET A 166 -9.38 2.84 -2.94
CA MET A 166 -9.69 1.91 -1.85
C MET A 166 -10.68 2.49 -0.86
N MET A 167 -10.55 3.76 -0.49
CA MET A 167 -11.47 4.42 0.43
C MET A 167 -12.91 4.45 -0.12
N ALA A 168 -13.08 4.82 -1.39
CA ALA A 168 -14.37 4.78 -2.07
C ALA A 168 -14.91 3.35 -2.19
N ALA A 169 -14.06 2.35 -2.46
CA ALA A 169 -14.49 0.95 -2.44
C ALA A 169 -14.96 0.50 -1.05
N LYS A 170 -14.28 0.92 0.03
CA LYS A 170 -14.70 0.62 1.42
C LYS A 170 -16.00 1.30 1.81
N TRP A 171 -16.25 2.49 1.28
CA TRP A 171 -17.53 3.15 1.42
C TRP A 171 -18.66 2.37 0.72
N ASN A 172 -18.41 1.90 -0.50
CA ASN A 172 -19.37 1.12 -1.29
C ASN A 172 -19.55 -0.33 -0.80
N GLU A 173 -18.84 -0.76 0.24
CA GLU A 173 -19.13 -2.04 0.93
C GLU A 173 -20.40 -1.96 1.80
N ALA A 174 -20.90 -0.75 2.05
CA ALA A 174 -22.18 -0.54 2.71
C ALA A 174 -23.30 -0.49 1.64
N PRO A 175 -24.42 -1.19 1.87
CA PRO A 175 -24.85 -1.81 3.13
C PRO A 175 -24.49 -3.28 3.34
N GLU A 176 -23.95 -3.97 2.34
CA GLU A 176 -23.90 -5.44 2.28
C GLU A 176 -23.03 -6.04 3.37
N VAL A 177 -21.85 -5.46 3.57
CA VAL A 177 -20.88 -5.95 4.54
C VAL A 177 -20.44 -4.87 5.52
N SER A 178 -20.89 -3.63 5.36
CA SER A 178 -20.57 -2.50 6.25
C SER A 178 -21.83 -1.73 6.69
N PRO A 179 -21.83 -1.11 7.89
CA PRO A 179 -22.90 -0.21 8.31
C PRO A 179 -22.86 1.13 7.58
N ILE A 180 -23.95 1.88 7.71
CA ILE A 180 -24.11 3.23 7.16
C ILE A 180 -24.04 4.29 8.26
N ALA A 181 -23.19 5.30 8.06
CA ALA A 181 -23.28 6.58 8.76
C ALA A 181 -23.97 7.61 7.86
N GLY A 182 -24.74 8.52 8.47
CA GLY A 182 -25.50 9.52 7.73
C GLY A 182 -26.83 9.02 7.19
N THR A 183 -27.52 8.19 7.95
CA THR A 183 -28.90 7.74 7.61
C THR A 183 -29.90 8.90 7.47
N ASP A 184 -29.64 10.03 8.12
CA ASP A 184 -30.38 11.29 8.09
C ASP A 184 -29.95 12.24 6.95
N THR A 185 -28.79 11.99 6.33
CA THR A 185 -28.23 12.81 5.24
C THR A 185 -28.12 12.06 3.92
N ASN A 186 -28.76 10.90 3.80
CA ASN A 186 -28.67 9.99 2.64
C ASN A 186 -27.21 9.62 2.30
N SER A 187 -26.37 9.45 3.33
CA SER A 187 -24.94 9.21 3.19
C SER A 187 -24.28 10.22 2.23
N ASN A 188 -24.51 11.51 2.44
CA ASN A 188 -23.88 12.53 1.62
C ASN A 188 -22.34 12.44 1.76
N PRO A 189 -21.58 12.14 0.68
CA PRO A 189 -20.15 11.90 0.75
C PRO A 189 -19.34 13.19 0.96
N ASN A 190 -19.95 14.37 0.80
CA ASN A 190 -19.30 15.64 1.11
C ASN A 190 -19.20 15.89 2.61
N ILE A 191 -19.98 15.18 3.43
CA ILE A 191 -19.93 15.30 4.90
C ILE A 191 -18.86 14.35 5.44
N ILE A 192 -17.84 14.90 6.08
CA ILE A 192 -16.67 14.17 6.57
C ILE A 192 -17.09 13.03 7.50
N GLU A 193 -18.01 13.30 8.43
CA GLU A 193 -18.44 12.35 9.46
C GLU A 193 -19.16 11.12 8.91
N ASN A 194 -19.73 11.19 7.69
CA ASN A 194 -20.36 10.05 7.05
C ASN A 194 -19.35 8.96 6.65
N TRP A 195 -18.05 9.30 6.55
CA TRP A 195 -16.99 8.35 6.22
C TRP A 195 -16.56 7.47 7.40
N TYR A 196 -17.21 7.60 8.57
CA TYR A 196 -16.83 6.90 9.80
C TYR A 196 -16.60 5.39 9.64
N PHE A 197 -17.54 4.67 9.03
CA PHE A 197 -17.38 3.21 8.85
C PHE A 197 -16.41 2.85 7.73
N ALA A 198 -16.31 3.67 6.67
CA ALA A 198 -15.32 3.49 5.63
C ALA A 198 -13.89 3.68 6.16
N LEU A 199 -13.67 4.61 7.11
CA LEU A 199 -12.39 4.79 7.80
C LEU A 199 -12.05 3.58 8.66
N TRP A 200 -13.03 3.08 9.42
CA TRP A 200 -12.85 1.85 10.19
C TRP A 200 -12.50 0.66 9.28
N ARG A 201 -13.14 0.58 8.10
CA ARG A 201 -12.85 -0.43 7.07
C ARG A 201 -11.48 -0.30 6.44
N TYR A 202 -10.97 0.93 6.28
CA TYR A 202 -9.61 1.16 5.78
C TYR A 202 -8.57 0.46 6.66
N ASN A 203 -8.77 0.48 7.98
CA ASN A 203 -7.91 -0.19 8.97
C ASN A 203 -8.44 -1.58 9.42
N GLY A 204 -9.24 -2.25 8.58
CA GLY A 204 -9.58 -3.66 8.75
C GLY A 204 -10.89 -3.99 9.48
N PHE A 205 -11.70 -2.99 9.89
CA PHE A 205 -13.02 -3.17 10.50
C PHE A 205 -13.07 -4.20 11.63
N THR A 206 -12.09 -4.18 12.53
CA THR A 206 -11.98 -5.12 13.64
C THR A 206 -12.71 -4.63 14.90
N GLY A 207 -13.13 -5.56 15.75
CA GLY A 207 -13.77 -5.29 17.04
C GLY A 207 -13.37 -6.30 18.12
N PRO A 208 -14.17 -6.44 19.19
CA PRO A 208 -13.84 -7.31 20.32
C PRO A 208 -13.50 -8.74 19.91
N GLY A 209 -12.40 -9.26 20.46
CA GLY A 209 -11.86 -10.58 20.13
C GLY A 209 -10.84 -10.61 18.98
N ALA A 210 -10.61 -9.49 18.30
CA ALA A 210 -9.49 -9.36 17.36
C ALA A 210 -8.16 -9.10 18.10
N ASN A 211 -7.03 -9.43 17.46
CA ASN A 211 -5.69 -9.13 18.00
C ASN A 211 -5.47 -7.62 18.21
N ILE A 212 -6.05 -6.80 17.34
CA ILE A 212 -6.10 -5.34 17.45
C ILE A 212 -7.53 -4.92 17.14
N SER A 213 -8.23 -4.40 18.15
CA SER A 213 -9.60 -3.90 17.99
C SER A 213 -9.60 -2.47 17.46
N ASN A 214 -10.60 -2.12 16.67
CA ASN A 214 -10.89 -0.76 16.21
C ASN A 214 -12.32 -0.32 16.59
N HIS A 215 -12.97 -1.07 17.49
CA HIS A 215 -14.32 -0.77 17.93
C HIS A 215 -14.28 0.27 19.08
N PRO A 216 -14.96 1.43 18.96
CA PRO A 216 -14.81 2.53 19.91
C PRO A 216 -15.25 2.18 21.34
N LEU A 217 -16.26 1.31 21.47
CA LEU A 217 -16.78 0.79 22.73
C LEU A 217 -16.18 -0.56 23.16
N ASP A 218 -15.08 -1.00 22.54
CA ASP A 218 -14.35 -2.17 23.06
C ASP A 218 -13.77 -1.86 24.46
N PRO A 219 -13.96 -2.73 25.47
CA PRO A 219 -13.41 -2.54 26.81
C PRO A 219 -11.89 -2.38 26.88
N VAL A 220 -11.13 -2.77 25.84
CA VAL A 220 -9.68 -2.49 25.78
C VAL A 220 -9.36 -0.99 25.77
N PHE A 221 -10.32 -0.15 25.37
CA PHE A 221 -10.17 1.29 25.35
C PHE A 221 -10.93 1.95 26.51
N SER A 222 -10.27 2.87 27.24
CA SER A 222 -10.89 3.63 28.33
C SER A 222 -12.09 4.46 27.82
N ASN A 223 -13.25 4.46 28.46
CA ASN A 223 -14.37 5.31 28.06
C ASN A 223 -14.95 6.03 29.31
N PRO A 224 -14.96 7.38 29.39
CA PRO A 224 -14.48 8.34 28.38
C PRO A 224 -12.95 8.34 28.23
N ARG A 225 -12.46 8.83 27.08
CA ARG A 225 -11.04 9.10 26.82
C ARG A 225 -10.84 10.55 26.36
N GLU A 226 -9.65 11.08 26.62
CA GLU A 226 -9.24 12.39 26.09
C GLU A 226 -9.24 12.35 24.55
N ALA A 227 -9.46 13.48 23.87
CA ALA A 227 -9.40 13.50 22.42
C ALA A 227 -7.96 13.28 21.92
N TRP A 228 -7.82 12.67 20.73
CA TRP A 228 -6.53 12.53 20.06
C TRP A 228 -6.02 13.89 19.58
N ARG A 229 -4.83 14.28 20.06
CA ARG A 229 -4.16 15.57 19.82
C ARG A 229 -3.30 15.58 18.56
N CYS A 230 -2.97 14.41 18.01
CA CYS A 230 -2.12 14.26 16.82
C CYS A 230 -0.75 14.99 16.91
N ASP A 231 -0.24 15.18 18.12
CA ASP A 231 1.02 15.88 18.40
C ASP A 231 2.18 14.92 18.75
N GLY A 232 1.92 13.62 18.74
CA GLY A 232 2.88 12.57 19.11
C GLY A 232 3.04 12.33 20.61
N SER A 233 2.30 13.04 21.46
CA SER A 233 2.37 12.91 22.93
C SER A 233 1.56 11.73 23.48
N GLN A 234 0.64 11.17 22.68
CA GLN A 234 -0.28 10.12 23.08
C GLN A 234 0.07 8.79 22.41
N SER A 235 -0.15 7.68 23.12
CA SER A 235 -0.01 6.35 22.53
C SER A 235 -1.18 6.05 21.60
N ARG A 236 -0.89 5.73 20.34
CA ARG A 236 -1.89 5.36 19.33
C ARG A 236 -2.70 4.13 19.69
N THR A 237 -2.13 3.20 20.46
CA THR A 237 -2.79 1.94 20.87
C THR A 237 -3.97 2.16 21.83
N ARG A 238 -4.16 3.39 22.32
CA ARG A 238 -5.27 3.77 23.21
C ARG A 238 -6.51 4.28 22.47
N TYR A 239 -6.46 4.34 21.13
CA TYR A 239 -7.50 4.94 20.30
C TYR A 239 -7.87 4.00 19.15
N PRO A 240 -9.17 3.84 18.84
CA PRO A 240 -9.58 3.23 17.59
C PRO A 240 -9.19 4.13 16.42
N TYR A 241 -8.99 3.53 15.25
CA TYR A 241 -8.47 4.22 14.07
C TYR A 241 -9.21 5.51 13.69
N GLN A 242 -10.53 5.51 13.80
CA GLN A 242 -11.40 6.64 13.50
C GLN A 242 -11.00 7.86 14.35
N GLU A 243 -10.82 7.68 15.66
CA GLU A 243 -10.44 8.76 16.57
C GLU A 243 -9.05 9.34 16.23
N LEU A 244 -8.12 8.52 15.73
CA LEU A 244 -6.83 9.00 15.24
C LEU A 244 -6.99 9.93 14.03
N ILE A 245 -7.83 9.53 13.06
CA ILE A 245 -8.08 10.29 11.84
C ILE A 245 -8.80 11.61 12.16
N TYR A 246 -9.96 11.54 12.83
CA TYR A 246 -10.72 12.74 13.19
C TYR A 246 -9.91 13.68 14.10
N GLY A 247 -9.13 13.14 15.04
CA GLY A 247 -8.24 13.94 15.87
C GLY A 247 -7.15 14.68 15.09
N CYS A 248 -6.60 14.08 14.03
CA CYS A 248 -5.62 14.73 13.16
C CYS A 248 -6.24 15.74 12.18
N LEU A 249 -7.51 15.58 11.79
CA LEU A 249 -8.26 16.63 11.07
C LEU A 249 -8.46 17.87 11.97
N GLN A 250 -8.82 17.64 13.23
CA GLN A 250 -9.05 18.71 14.21
C GLN A 250 -7.77 19.35 14.72
N ASN A 251 -6.70 18.56 14.87
CA ASN A 251 -5.41 19.02 15.39
C ASN A 251 -4.29 18.67 14.41
N PRO A 252 -4.20 19.36 13.26
CA PRO A 252 -3.20 19.03 12.26
C PRO A 252 -1.78 19.12 12.83
N PRO A 253 -0.93 18.13 12.54
CA PRO A 253 0.49 18.19 12.88
C PRO A 253 1.15 19.44 12.31
N SER A 254 2.21 19.89 12.97
CA SER A 254 2.96 21.07 12.55
C SER A 254 4.35 20.71 12.04
N TYR A 255 4.78 21.40 10.98
CA TYR A 255 6.14 21.36 10.46
C TYR A 255 6.71 22.78 10.48
N GLN A 256 7.91 22.94 11.06
CA GLN A 256 8.57 24.25 11.23
C GLN A 256 7.67 25.31 11.88
N GLY A 257 6.85 24.91 12.85
CA GLY A 257 5.94 25.80 13.57
C GLY A 257 4.64 26.14 12.83
N ALA A 258 4.45 25.68 11.59
CA ALA A 258 3.22 25.86 10.82
C ALA A 258 2.43 24.54 10.74
N ARG A 259 1.11 24.59 10.91
CA ARG A 259 0.24 23.43 10.70
C ARG A 259 0.28 23.00 9.24
N LEU A 260 0.33 21.68 9.00
CA LEU A 260 0.40 21.11 7.66
C LEU A 260 -0.89 21.34 6.85
N TRP A 261 -2.04 21.49 7.51
CA TRP A 261 -3.30 21.90 6.88
C TRP A 261 -4.19 22.68 7.85
N THR A 262 -5.25 23.29 7.32
CA THR A 262 -6.26 23.99 8.12
C THR A 262 -7.05 23.01 8.99
N PRO A 263 -7.16 23.24 10.31
CA PRO A 263 -7.98 22.43 11.19
C PRO A 263 -9.45 22.39 10.75
N ILE A 264 -10.06 21.21 10.83
CA ILE A 264 -11.49 21.02 10.65
C ILE A 264 -12.04 20.47 11.96
N ALA A 265 -13.01 21.17 12.57
CA ALA A 265 -13.56 20.83 13.88
C ALA A 265 -14.54 19.64 13.82
N THR A 266 -14.10 18.52 13.24
CA THR A 266 -14.92 17.34 12.97
C THR A 266 -15.52 16.74 14.23
N SER A 267 -16.63 16.04 14.08
CA SER A 267 -17.36 15.41 15.18
C SER A 267 -17.19 13.89 15.18
N LEU A 268 -16.98 13.32 16.36
CA LEU A 268 -17.11 11.88 16.59
C LEU A 268 -18.52 11.55 17.10
N PRO A 269 -19.02 10.30 16.92
CA PRO A 269 -20.27 9.87 17.53
C PRO A 269 -20.28 10.15 19.04
N ASN A 270 -21.23 10.95 19.53
CA ASN A 270 -21.32 11.25 20.95
C ASN A 270 -21.93 10.06 21.71
N LEU A 271 -21.05 9.26 22.33
CA LEU A 271 -21.43 8.01 23.02
C LEU A 271 -22.28 8.21 24.29
N THR A 272 -22.59 9.46 24.68
CA THR A 272 -23.59 9.74 25.73
C THR A 272 -25.02 9.80 25.18
N GLN A 273 -25.19 9.87 23.86
CA GLN A 273 -26.49 9.95 23.21
C GLN A 273 -26.94 8.57 22.70
N PRO A 274 -28.19 8.14 22.96
CA PRO A 274 -28.69 6.84 22.54
C PRO A 274 -28.57 6.57 21.03
N GLN A 275 -28.74 7.59 20.20
CA GLN A 275 -28.65 7.48 18.74
C GLN A 275 -27.27 7.08 18.22
N TYR A 276 -26.21 7.18 19.03
CA TYR A 276 -24.86 6.71 18.69
C TYR A 276 -24.44 5.52 19.55
N PHE A 277 -24.73 5.55 20.87
CA PHE A 277 -24.38 4.45 21.78
C PHE A 277 -25.11 3.14 21.43
N GLN A 278 -26.38 3.21 21.04
CA GLN A 278 -27.14 1.99 20.69
C GLN A 278 -26.59 1.35 19.41
N PRO A 279 -26.45 2.06 18.27
CA PRO A 279 -25.87 1.43 17.08
C PRO A 279 -24.43 0.91 17.28
N LEU A 280 -23.60 1.65 18.03
CA LEU A 280 -22.22 1.26 18.31
C LEU A 280 -22.08 0.27 19.46
N SER A 281 -23.17 -0.22 20.07
CA SER A 281 -23.09 -1.25 21.09
C SER A 281 -22.34 -2.47 20.56
N VAL A 282 -21.44 -3.05 21.37
CA VAL A 282 -20.70 -4.27 21.00
C VAL A 282 -21.63 -5.41 20.60
N GLN A 283 -22.85 -5.46 21.15
CA GLN A 283 -23.86 -6.45 20.81
C GLN A 283 -24.35 -6.33 19.35
N ASN A 284 -24.25 -5.14 18.75
CA ASN A 284 -24.62 -4.88 17.37
C ASN A 284 -23.46 -5.11 16.39
N PHE A 285 -22.24 -5.37 16.88
CA PHE A 285 -21.08 -5.74 16.06
C PHE A 285 -21.17 -7.21 15.57
N VAL A 286 -22.26 -7.50 14.85
CA VAL A 286 -22.61 -8.83 14.35
C VAL A 286 -23.01 -8.70 12.89
N PHE A 287 -22.35 -9.43 12.00
CA PHE A 287 -22.70 -9.47 10.57
C PHE A 287 -24.17 -9.87 10.38
N PRO A 288 -24.96 -9.18 9.52
CA PRO A 288 -24.58 -8.21 8.49
C PRO A 288 -24.50 -6.74 8.96
N TYR A 289 -24.36 -6.51 10.26
CA TYR A 289 -24.15 -5.19 10.89
C TYR A 289 -25.28 -4.17 10.69
N THR A 290 -26.48 -4.61 10.34
CA THR A 290 -27.65 -3.73 10.13
C THR A 290 -28.03 -2.93 11.38
N GLY A 291 -27.74 -3.46 12.57
CA GLY A 291 -27.98 -2.77 13.84
C GLY A 291 -27.02 -1.62 14.15
N MET A 292 -25.98 -1.43 13.33
CA MET A 292 -24.96 -0.40 13.55
C MET A 292 -25.17 0.87 12.70
N ASP A 293 -26.21 0.93 11.88
CA ASP A 293 -26.53 2.14 11.12
C ASP A 293 -26.82 3.31 12.07
N MET A 294 -26.25 4.47 11.78
CA MET A 294 -26.37 5.65 12.65
C MET A 294 -26.58 6.95 11.85
N PRO A 295 -27.17 8.00 12.45
CA PRO A 295 -27.21 9.32 11.84
C PRO A 295 -25.79 9.91 11.72
N THR A 296 -25.65 11.00 10.96
CA THR A 296 -24.41 11.78 10.85
C THR A 296 -24.00 12.30 12.23
N PRO A 297 -22.78 11.99 12.72
CA PRO A 297 -22.24 12.62 13.92
C PRO A 297 -22.30 14.16 13.85
N ALA A 298 -22.87 14.78 14.89
CA ALA A 298 -23.20 16.20 14.89
C ALA A 298 -22.22 17.06 15.73
N PRO A 299 -21.90 18.29 15.28
CA PRO A 299 -22.23 18.86 13.96
C PRO A 299 -21.48 18.16 12.81
N GLY A 300 -22.16 17.99 11.67
CA GLY A 300 -21.55 17.46 10.45
C GLY A 300 -20.85 18.57 9.65
N HIS A 301 -19.74 18.25 9.00
CA HIS A 301 -18.91 19.20 8.26
C HIS A 301 -18.81 18.82 6.79
N ALA A 302 -19.37 19.66 5.92
CA ALA A 302 -19.24 19.51 4.49
C ALA A 302 -17.91 20.10 3.99
N GLU A 303 -17.15 19.33 3.22
CA GLU A 303 -15.98 19.82 2.48
C GLU A 303 -16.33 19.90 0.99
N PRO A 304 -16.24 21.08 0.35
CA PRO A 304 -16.45 21.19 -1.09
C PRO A 304 -15.36 20.45 -1.86
N ALA A 305 -15.65 20.11 -3.12
CA ALA A 305 -14.66 19.52 -4.01
C ALA A 305 -13.44 20.46 -4.13
N PRO A 306 -12.20 19.97 -3.99
CA PRO A 306 -11.03 20.78 -4.27
C PRO A 306 -11.01 21.21 -5.74
N VAL A 307 -10.54 22.44 -5.99
CA VAL A 307 -10.32 22.94 -7.35
C VAL A 307 -8.98 22.43 -7.85
N ILE A 308 -9.02 21.59 -8.89
CA ILE A 308 -7.82 20.99 -9.47
C ILE A 308 -7.40 21.77 -10.72
N PRO A 309 -6.16 22.28 -10.80
CA PRO A 309 -5.65 22.87 -12.02
C PRO A 309 -5.73 21.88 -13.18
N ALA A 310 -6.23 22.33 -14.35
CA ALA A 310 -6.47 21.47 -15.50
C ALA A 310 -5.19 20.73 -15.98
N ASP A 311 -4.02 21.31 -15.75
CA ASP A 311 -2.73 20.75 -16.12
C ASP A 311 -2.04 19.95 -14.99
N PHE A 312 -2.68 19.81 -13.82
CA PHE A 312 -2.11 19.08 -12.67
C PHE A 312 -1.68 17.67 -13.06
N ARG A 313 -2.56 16.91 -13.72
CA ARG A 313 -2.29 15.52 -14.12
C ARG A 313 -1.03 15.41 -14.98
N ALA A 314 -0.88 16.30 -15.95
CA ALA A 314 0.28 16.32 -16.85
C ALA A 314 1.57 16.62 -16.09
N ARG A 315 1.56 17.59 -15.16
CA ARG A 315 2.74 17.91 -14.33
C ARG A 315 3.09 16.81 -13.32
N ALA A 316 2.08 16.21 -12.71
CA ALA A 316 2.27 15.24 -11.63
C ALA A 316 2.77 13.87 -12.14
N LEU A 317 2.35 13.47 -13.34
CA LEU A 317 2.77 12.20 -13.97
C LEU A 317 3.97 12.38 -14.91
N GLY A 318 4.15 13.58 -15.46
CA GLY A 318 5.15 13.84 -16.49
C GLY A 318 4.93 13.02 -17.75
N SER A 319 6.01 12.85 -18.52
CA SER A 319 6.07 11.98 -19.70
C SER A 319 7.40 11.21 -19.64
N PRO A 320 7.51 10.22 -18.74
CA PRO A 320 8.76 9.53 -18.51
C PRO A 320 9.14 8.67 -19.73
N VAL A 321 10.44 8.55 -19.97
CA VAL A 321 11.00 7.73 -21.05
C VAL A 321 12.14 6.89 -20.49
N PRO A 322 12.03 5.55 -20.45
CA PRO A 322 13.10 4.71 -19.96
C PRO A 322 14.31 4.77 -20.88
N ALA A 323 15.48 4.96 -20.28
CA ALA A 323 16.75 4.89 -20.97
C ALA A 323 17.82 4.28 -20.05
N VAL A 324 18.90 3.78 -20.65
CA VAL A 324 20.06 3.23 -19.94
C VAL A 324 21.33 3.91 -20.43
N ASP A 325 22.27 4.12 -19.52
CA ASP A 325 23.60 4.59 -19.84
C ASP A 325 24.60 3.44 -19.73
N GLY A 326 25.41 3.25 -20.77
CA GLY A 326 26.53 2.32 -20.78
C GLY A 326 26.60 1.46 -22.05
N PRO A 327 27.78 0.87 -22.32
CA PRO A 327 27.92 -0.11 -23.40
C PRO A 327 27.20 -1.43 -23.06
N PRO A 328 27.09 -2.36 -24.04
CA PRO A 328 26.71 -3.74 -23.75
C PRO A 328 27.52 -4.35 -22.60
N VAL A 329 26.87 -5.18 -21.79
CA VAL A 329 27.47 -5.82 -20.62
C VAL A 329 28.19 -7.09 -21.03
N GLN A 330 29.48 -7.18 -20.71
CA GLN A 330 30.29 -8.38 -20.87
C GLN A 330 30.71 -8.91 -19.50
N LEU A 331 30.34 -10.16 -19.19
CA LEU A 331 30.67 -10.82 -17.93
C LEU A 331 31.59 -12.01 -18.18
N ARG A 332 32.52 -12.22 -17.25
CA ARG A 332 33.50 -13.30 -17.25
C ARG A 332 33.47 -13.97 -15.88
N LEU A 333 33.03 -15.24 -15.83
CA LEU A 333 32.95 -15.97 -14.55
C LEU A 333 34.35 -16.43 -14.08
N ASP A 334 35.22 -16.75 -15.04
CA ASP A 334 36.62 -17.16 -14.86
C ASP A 334 37.53 -16.06 -14.29
N ALA A 335 37.14 -14.79 -14.41
CA ALA A 335 37.99 -13.64 -14.11
C ALA A 335 37.75 -13.05 -12.71
N GLY A 336 37.08 -13.80 -11.82
CA GLY A 336 36.81 -13.41 -10.44
C GLY A 336 35.46 -12.72 -10.23
N ALA A 337 35.10 -12.51 -8.95
CA ALA A 337 33.76 -12.09 -8.54
C ALA A 337 33.29 -10.73 -9.11
N ASP A 338 34.21 -9.81 -9.36
CA ASP A 338 33.91 -8.49 -9.93
C ASP A 338 33.62 -8.58 -11.43
N ALA A 339 34.29 -9.50 -12.15
CA ALA A 339 34.05 -9.71 -13.57
C ALA A 339 32.76 -10.50 -13.87
N ALA A 340 32.20 -11.16 -12.85
CA ALA A 340 30.90 -11.83 -12.90
C ALA A 340 29.71 -10.89 -12.69
N LYS A 341 29.95 -9.59 -12.50
CA LYS A 341 28.92 -8.56 -12.28
C LYS A 341 29.20 -7.31 -13.12
N ALA A 342 28.14 -6.61 -13.51
CA ALA A 342 28.26 -5.29 -14.13
C ALA A 342 27.19 -4.36 -13.58
N THR A 343 27.48 -3.06 -13.58
CA THR A 343 26.52 -2.02 -13.20
C THR A 343 26.03 -1.29 -14.45
N VAL A 344 24.73 -1.04 -14.49
CA VAL A 344 24.08 -0.23 -15.53
C VAL A 344 23.31 0.87 -14.82
N ARG A 345 23.32 2.08 -15.39
CA ARG A 345 22.51 3.19 -14.86
C ARG A 345 21.24 3.33 -15.68
N VAL A 346 20.11 3.23 -15.00
CA VAL A 346 18.79 3.56 -15.53
C VAL A 346 18.56 5.06 -15.35
N ARG A 347 18.02 5.70 -16.39
CA ARG A 347 17.68 7.13 -16.38
C ARG A 347 16.30 7.37 -16.95
N ASN A 348 15.69 8.48 -16.53
CA ASN A 348 14.53 9.04 -17.21
C ASN A 348 15.00 10.01 -18.29
N GLY A 349 14.79 9.67 -19.56
CA GLY A 349 15.05 10.56 -20.69
C GLY A 349 13.93 11.58 -20.97
N GLY A 350 12.80 11.45 -20.27
CA GLY A 350 11.65 12.36 -20.34
C GLY A 350 11.51 13.18 -19.07
N THR A 351 10.26 13.50 -18.71
CA THR A 351 9.92 14.30 -17.51
C THR A 351 9.28 13.46 -16.41
N GLY A 352 9.12 14.03 -15.21
CA GLY A 352 8.48 13.39 -14.08
C GLY A 352 9.28 12.23 -13.48
N ILE A 353 8.61 11.37 -12.72
CA ILE A 353 9.24 10.19 -12.10
C ILE A 353 9.01 9.00 -13.02
N LEU A 354 10.07 8.40 -13.55
CA LEU A 354 10.00 7.12 -14.23
C LEU A 354 9.95 6.01 -13.18
N VAL A 355 8.88 5.23 -13.17
CA VAL A 355 8.86 3.93 -12.49
C VAL A 355 9.26 2.87 -13.50
N TRP A 356 10.31 2.10 -13.21
CA TRP A 356 10.84 1.11 -14.12
C TRP A 356 10.89 -0.29 -13.51
N SER A 357 10.83 -1.30 -14.38
CA SER A 357 11.05 -2.70 -14.06
C SER A 357 12.07 -3.30 -15.03
N ALA A 358 12.97 -4.13 -14.52
CA ALA A 358 14.00 -4.81 -15.27
C ALA A 358 13.67 -6.30 -15.45
N THR A 359 13.48 -6.73 -16.69
CA THR A 359 13.11 -8.12 -17.03
C THR A 359 14.24 -8.79 -17.82
N PRO A 360 14.89 -9.84 -17.26
CA PRO A 360 15.86 -10.63 -18.01
C PRO A 360 15.15 -11.54 -19.03
N SER A 361 15.78 -11.75 -20.19
CA SER A 361 15.31 -12.69 -21.22
C SER A 361 15.60 -14.15 -20.90
N ALA A 362 16.44 -14.41 -19.89
CA ALA A 362 16.86 -15.74 -19.49
C ALA A 362 17.03 -15.82 -17.97
N ASN A 363 16.71 -16.98 -17.39
CA ASN A 363 16.73 -17.22 -15.94
C ASN A 363 18.14 -17.26 -15.33
N TRP A 364 19.19 -17.38 -16.15
CA TRP A 364 20.58 -17.26 -15.70
C TRP A 364 21.03 -15.80 -15.53
N ILE A 365 20.30 -14.81 -16.06
CA ILE A 365 20.56 -13.39 -15.83
C ILE A 365 19.83 -12.97 -14.56
N VAL A 366 20.56 -12.43 -13.60
CA VAL A 366 20.03 -11.88 -12.35
C VAL A 366 20.18 -10.37 -12.38
N VAL A 367 19.11 -9.65 -12.02
CA VAL A 367 19.09 -8.18 -11.95
C VAL A 367 18.69 -7.73 -10.56
N ASP A 368 19.42 -6.76 -10.02
CA ASP A 368 19.21 -6.22 -8.67
C ASP A 368 19.46 -4.70 -8.60
N PRO A 369 18.47 -3.88 -8.17
CA PRO A 369 17.09 -4.27 -7.91
C PRO A 369 16.30 -4.52 -9.21
N PRO A 370 15.22 -5.33 -9.17
CA PRO A 370 14.39 -5.63 -10.34
C PRO A 370 13.40 -4.50 -10.71
N ALA A 371 13.21 -3.51 -9.83
CA ALA A 371 12.36 -2.35 -10.06
C ALA A 371 12.87 -1.15 -9.24
N GLY A 372 12.51 0.06 -9.67
CA GLY A 372 12.90 1.29 -8.98
C GLY A 372 12.38 2.54 -9.67
N VAL A 373 12.97 3.69 -9.31
CA VAL A 373 12.61 4.99 -9.86
C VAL A 373 13.81 5.77 -10.34
N SER A 374 13.68 6.41 -11.50
CA SER A 374 14.63 7.41 -11.99
C SER A 374 13.92 8.73 -12.24
N LEU A 375 14.60 9.84 -11.98
CA LEU A 375 13.99 11.16 -11.98
C LEU A 375 14.28 11.88 -13.30
N GLY A 376 13.26 12.52 -13.86
CA GLY A 376 13.40 13.48 -14.94
C GLY A 376 14.04 14.78 -14.45
N PRO A 377 14.54 15.62 -15.37
CA PRO A 377 15.23 16.87 -15.02
C PRO A 377 14.33 17.92 -14.36
N ASP A 378 13.01 17.77 -14.49
CA ASP A 378 11.98 18.62 -13.88
C ASP A 378 11.60 18.21 -12.45
N VAL A 379 12.06 17.04 -11.98
CA VAL A 379 11.82 16.59 -10.60
C VAL A 379 12.94 17.07 -9.69
N PRO A 380 12.64 17.81 -8.60
CA PRO A 380 13.66 18.27 -7.67
C PRO A 380 14.46 17.10 -7.06
N CYS A 381 15.77 17.14 -7.21
CA CYS A 381 16.71 16.15 -6.67
C CYS A 381 17.90 16.88 -6.05
N ASP A 382 17.98 16.88 -4.72
CA ASP A 382 19.03 17.63 -4.02
C ASP A 382 20.31 16.79 -3.90
N GLY A 383 21.29 17.07 -4.76
CA GLY A 383 22.59 16.39 -4.74
C GLY A 383 23.36 16.57 -3.43
N ALA A 384 23.14 17.66 -2.68
CA ALA A 384 23.76 17.86 -1.35
C ALA A 384 23.23 16.86 -0.31
N SER A 385 22.01 16.37 -0.51
CA SER A 385 21.39 15.30 0.29
C SER A 385 21.78 13.89 -0.18
N GLY A 386 22.64 13.78 -1.20
CA GLY A 386 22.98 12.50 -1.83
C GLY A 386 21.94 11.99 -2.83
N CYS A 387 21.00 12.83 -3.27
CA CYS A 387 20.05 12.45 -4.31
C CYS A 387 20.77 12.21 -5.64
N SER A 388 20.39 11.13 -6.33
CA SER A 388 20.79 10.85 -7.71
C SER A 388 19.53 10.71 -8.57
N PRO A 389 19.42 11.43 -9.70
CA PRO A 389 18.30 11.22 -10.62
C PRO A 389 18.39 9.89 -11.38
N LEU A 390 19.58 9.26 -11.35
CA LEU A 390 19.85 7.97 -11.97
C LEU A 390 19.76 6.86 -10.93
N THR A 391 19.32 5.67 -11.35
CA THR A 391 19.36 4.46 -10.52
C THR A 391 20.38 3.48 -11.04
N THR A 392 21.18 2.91 -10.17
CA THR A 392 22.11 1.83 -10.54
C THR A 392 21.44 0.48 -10.36
N ILE A 393 21.50 -0.37 -11.39
CA ILE A 393 21.19 -1.79 -11.30
C ILE A 393 22.47 -2.61 -11.45
N THR A 394 22.54 -3.72 -10.74
CA THR A 394 23.59 -4.74 -10.89
C THR A 394 23.03 -5.88 -11.70
N ILE A 395 23.75 -6.26 -12.76
CA ILE A 395 23.49 -7.44 -13.57
C ILE A 395 24.55 -8.48 -13.22
N SER A 396 24.12 -9.68 -12.84
CA SER A 396 24.98 -10.80 -12.52
C SER A 396 24.45 -12.10 -13.15
N VAL A 397 25.20 -13.18 -12.99
CA VAL A 397 24.88 -14.48 -13.57
C VAL A 397 24.62 -15.50 -12.47
N ASN A 398 23.61 -16.35 -12.66
CA ASN A 398 23.47 -17.60 -11.94
C ASN A 398 24.21 -18.71 -12.73
N PRO A 399 25.42 -19.15 -12.29
CA PRO A 399 26.22 -20.11 -13.05
C PRO A 399 25.57 -21.49 -13.17
N VAL A 400 24.65 -21.85 -12.26
CA VAL A 400 23.94 -23.15 -12.26
C VAL A 400 22.95 -23.23 -13.42
N LEU A 401 22.44 -22.09 -13.88
CA LEU A 401 21.44 -22.01 -14.94
C LEU A 401 22.05 -21.60 -16.29
N LEU A 402 23.36 -21.38 -16.36
CA LEU A 402 24.04 -20.96 -17.57
C LEU A 402 24.09 -22.14 -18.56
N PRO A 403 23.55 -22.00 -19.78
CA PRO A 403 23.40 -23.14 -20.68
C PRO A 403 24.71 -23.56 -21.35
N ASN A 404 25.63 -22.62 -21.61
CA ASN A 404 26.87 -22.86 -22.35
C ASN A 404 28.02 -21.92 -21.89
N ALA A 405 29.26 -22.29 -22.24
CA ALA A 405 30.50 -21.52 -22.05
C ALA A 405 30.44 -20.09 -22.60
N ALA A 406 29.66 -19.89 -23.67
CA ALA A 406 29.33 -18.58 -24.19
C ALA A 406 27.81 -18.48 -24.32
N SER A 407 27.21 -17.49 -23.66
CA SER A 407 25.77 -17.26 -23.69
C SER A 407 25.47 -15.78 -23.88
N SER A 408 24.35 -15.46 -24.52
CA SER A 408 23.86 -14.09 -24.66
C SER A 408 22.38 -14.02 -24.34
N GLY A 409 21.98 -12.89 -23.76
CA GLY A 409 20.59 -12.54 -23.51
C GLY A 409 20.47 -11.03 -23.34
N THR A 410 19.30 -10.58 -22.93
CA THR A 410 18.99 -9.16 -22.77
C THR A 410 18.32 -8.88 -21.43
N VAL A 411 18.53 -7.69 -20.90
CA VAL A 411 17.71 -7.12 -19.84
C VAL A 411 16.88 -5.99 -20.45
N THR A 412 15.56 -6.11 -20.34
CA THR A 412 14.61 -5.09 -20.80
C THR A 412 14.24 -4.20 -19.64
N ILE A 413 14.49 -2.90 -19.76
CA ILE A 413 14.06 -1.86 -18.81
C ILE A 413 12.80 -1.21 -19.37
N ALA A 414 11.65 -1.59 -18.83
CA ALA A 414 10.35 -1.02 -19.20
C ALA A 414 9.90 0.01 -18.17
N GLY A 415 9.32 1.12 -18.62
CA GLY A 415 8.65 2.08 -17.74
C GLY A 415 7.21 1.66 -17.48
N THR A 416 6.85 1.36 -16.23
CA THR A 416 5.49 0.91 -15.86
C THR A 416 4.46 2.04 -15.85
N ASN A 417 4.93 3.28 -15.90
CA ASN A 417 4.14 4.50 -16.04
C ASN A 417 4.52 5.31 -17.30
N ALA A 418 5.27 4.72 -18.23
CA ALA A 418 5.75 5.37 -19.45
C ALA A 418 5.03 4.81 -20.70
N ALA A 419 4.78 5.67 -21.68
CA ALA A 419 4.31 5.26 -23.01
C ALA A 419 5.46 4.99 -23.99
N GLY A 420 6.71 5.28 -23.59
CA GLY A 420 7.90 5.11 -24.43
C GLY A 420 8.32 3.65 -24.62
N ALA A 421 9.08 3.39 -25.68
CA ALA A 421 9.68 2.08 -25.92
C ALA A 421 10.63 1.69 -24.77
N PRO A 422 10.66 0.41 -24.34
CA PRO A 422 11.62 -0.06 -23.35
C PRO A 422 13.07 0.13 -23.82
N ALA A 423 13.97 0.36 -22.87
CA ALA A 423 15.41 0.30 -23.13
C ALA A 423 15.92 -1.15 -22.99
N THR A 424 16.91 -1.53 -23.79
CA THR A 424 17.46 -2.90 -23.77
C THR A 424 18.96 -2.88 -23.52
N VAL A 425 19.41 -3.70 -22.58
CA VAL A 425 20.83 -3.96 -22.32
C VAL A 425 21.15 -5.35 -22.85
N THR A 426 22.11 -5.46 -23.77
CA THR A 426 22.63 -6.76 -24.19
C THR A 426 23.63 -7.27 -23.16
N VAL A 427 23.47 -8.54 -22.76
CA VAL A 427 24.34 -9.24 -21.82
C VAL A 427 25.01 -10.40 -22.55
N THR A 428 26.34 -10.44 -22.50
CA THR A 428 27.13 -11.57 -23.00
C THR A 428 28.00 -12.11 -21.88
N VAL A 429 28.01 -13.43 -21.73
CA VAL A 429 28.76 -14.13 -20.68
C VAL A 429 29.75 -15.08 -21.33
N LYS A 430 30.98 -15.10 -20.80
CA LYS A 430 31.95 -16.16 -21.01
C LYS A 430 32.25 -16.86 -19.68
N ALA A 431 32.30 -18.19 -19.73
CA ALA A 431 32.62 -19.04 -18.59
C ALA A 431 33.39 -20.26 -19.09
N ASP A 432 34.35 -20.72 -18.30
CA ASP A 432 35.01 -22.00 -18.52
C ASP A 432 34.23 -23.09 -17.79
N PHE A 433 34.04 -24.22 -18.46
CA PHE A 433 33.37 -25.39 -17.91
C PHE A 433 34.41 -26.48 -17.68
N ASP A 434 34.61 -26.88 -16.43
CA ASP A 434 35.47 -28.02 -16.15
C ASP A 434 34.66 -29.31 -16.34
N THR A 435 35.14 -30.20 -17.21
CA THR A 435 34.49 -31.51 -17.44
C THR A 435 34.89 -32.48 -16.33
N ALA A 436 34.34 -32.30 -15.13
CA ALA A 436 34.50 -33.26 -14.05
C ALA A 436 33.52 -34.43 -14.26
N ALA A 437 34.02 -35.52 -14.87
CA ALA A 437 33.34 -36.79 -15.14
C ALA A 437 32.04 -36.70 -16.00
N PRO A 438 31.66 -37.77 -16.73
CA PRO A 438 30.44 -37.76 -17.53
C PRO A 438 29.20 -37.53 -16.65
N GLY A 439 28.55 -36.36 -16.80
CA GLY A 439 27.26 -36.06 -16.15
C GLY A 439 27.23 -34.89 -15.17
N THR A 440 28.35 -34.23 -14.85
CA THR A 440 28.35 -33.03 -13.99
C THR A 440 29.19 -31.90 -14.56
N SER A 441 28.57 -30.97 -15.27
CA SER A 441 29.19 -29.71 -15.69
C SER A 441 28.82 -28.61 -14.69
N ARG A 442 29.81 -27.91 -14.10
CA ARG A 442 29.59 -26.69 -13.33
C ARG A 442 30.40 -25.56 -13.98
N ALA A 443 29.73 -24.43 -14.23
CA ALA A 443 30.40 -23.19 -14.66
C ALA A 443 31.10 -22.57 -13.45
N TYR A 444 32.35 -22.15 -13.62
CA TYR A 444 33.15 -21.44 -12.61
C TYR A 444 33.34 -19.98 -12.99
#